data_AF-A0A940DDQ8-F1
#
_entry.id   AF-A0A940DDQ8-F1
#
_cell.length_a   1.000
_cell.length_b   1.000
_cell.length_c   1.000
_cell.angle_alpha   90.00
_cell.angle_beta   90.00
_cell.angle_gamma   90.00
#
_symmetry.space_group_name_H-M   'P 1'
#
loop_
_entity.id
_entity.type
_entity.pdbx_description
1 polymer ?
#
loop_
_entity_poly.entity_id
_entity_poly.type
_entity_poly.pdbx_seq_one_letter_code
_entity_poly.pdbx_strand_id
1 'polypeptide(L)'
;MFKSNKGSMMTEGLVAMNAFVILVTLLPLLIQLSEQLNQSYGEVHAYRLLYEEIERFVYTGDRSERTVDVNPFSFNVFWKDEITCCVRYSFKGEDVVERCVDANTK
;
A
#
# COMPACT_ATOMS: atom_id res chain seq x y z
N MET A 1 44.33 -8.73 31.82
CA MET A 1 44.81 -7.43 31.34
C MET A 1 43.65 -6.71 30.65
N PHE A 2 42.76 -6.08 31.42
CA PHE A 2 41.76 -5.14 30.91
C PHE A 2 42.19 -3.76 31.37
N LYS A 3 42.77 -2.98 30.46
CA LYS A 3 43.14 -1.58 30.73
C LYS A 3 41.83 -0.78 30.77
N SER A 4 41.50 -0.25 31.93
CA SER A 4 40.32 0.58 32.17
C SER A 4 40.49 1.93 31.46
N ASN A 5 39.75 2.13 30.35
CA ASN A 5 39.61 3.43 29.69
C ASN A 5 38.51 4.23 30.41
N LYS A 6 38.88 5.00 31.43
CA LYS A 6 37.96 5.82 32.23
C LYS A 6 37.52 7.13 31.57
N GLY A 7 37.96 7.40 30.33
CA GLY A 7 37.73 8.67 29.65
C GLY A 7 36.63 8.68 28.59
N SER A 8 36.15 7.52 28.11
CA SER A 8 35.24 7.47 26.95
C SER A 8 33.76 7.34 27.29
N MET A 9 33.40 7.08 28.56
CA MET A 9 32.01 6.79 28.96
C MET A 9 31.04 7.95 28.74
N MET A 10 31.48 9.21 28.94
CA MET A 10 30.63 10.38 28.68
C MET A 10 30.46 10.65 27.18
N THR A 11 31.52 10.52 26.39
CA THR A 11 31.47 10.71 24.94
C THR A 11 30.69 9.61 24.24
N GLU A 12 30.86 8.35 24.68
CA GLU A 12 30.05 7.22 24.19
C GLU A 12 28.58 7.40 24.55
N GLY A 13 28.27 7.91 25.75
CA GLY A 13 26.90 8.24 26.15
C GLY A 13 26.25 9.34 25.31
N LEU A 14 26.99 10.41 24.98
CA LEU A 14 26.53 11.47 24.09
C LEU A 14 26.29 10.98 22.66
N VAL A 15 27.16 10.12 22.14
CA VAL A 15 26.98 9.50 20.80
C VAL A 15 25.76 8.58 20.80
N ALA A 16 25.59 7.76 21.84
CA ALA A 16 24.43 6.88 21.98
C ALA A 16 23.11 7.66 22.10
N MET A 17 23.08 8.76 22.85
CA MET A 17 21.91 9.62 22.93
C MET A 17 21.57 10.29 21.60
N ASN A 18 22.57 10.80 20.86
CA ASN A 18 22.33 11.37 19.54
C ASN A 18 21.79 10.32 18.56
N ALA A 19 22.34 9.11 18.57
CA ALA A 19 21.83 8.00 17.77
C ALA A 19 20.37 7.67 18.13
N PHE A 20 20.03 7.69 19.43
CA PHE A 20 18.67 7.45 19.90
C PHE A 20 17.68 8.53 19.45
N VAL A 21 18.06 9.81 19.54
CA VAL A 21 17.21 10.92 19.06
C VAL A 21 16.97 10.82 17.56
N ILE A 22 18.00 10.47 16.78
CA ILE A 22 17.86 10.22 15.34
C ILE A 22 16.89 9.06 15.08
N LEU A 23 17.01 7.96 15.83
CA LEU A 23 16.14 6.79 15.63
C LEU A 23 14.68 7.08 15.98
N VAL A 24 14.45 7.83 17.07
CA VAL A 24 13.10 8.27 17.48
C VAL A 24 12.49 9.23 16.47
N THR A 25 13.28 10.12 15.86
CA THR A 25 12.79 11.08 14.86
C THR A 25 12.56 10.45 13.48
N LEU A 26 13.28 9.37 13.15
CA LEU A 26 13.07 8.60 11.91
C LEU A 26 11.86 7.67 11.97
N LEU A 27 11.49 7.20 13.16
CA LEU A 27 10.35 6.30 13.35
C LEU A 27 9.03 6.81 12.73
N PRO A 28 8.57 8.05 12.97
CA PRO A 28 7.33 8.54 12.35
C PRO A 28 7.43 8.61 10.81
N LEU A 29 8.62 8.91 10.27
CA LEU A 29 8.84 8.95 8.83
C LEU A 29 8.72 7.55 8.21
N LEU A 30 9.22 6.52 8.89
CA LEU A 30 9.05 5.13 8.45
C LEU A 30 7.57 4.71 8.45
N ILE A 31 6.80 5.14 9.45
CA ILE A 31 5.36 4.87 9.52
C ILE A 31 4.64 5.51 8.33
N GLN A 32 4.88 6.81 8.07
CA GLN A 32 4.30 7.51 6.93
C GLN A 32 4.66 6.87 5.58
N LEU A 33 5.93 6.49 5.40
CA LEU A 33 6.36 5.81 4.17
C LEU A 33 5.67 4.45 4.01
N SER A 34 5.49 3.70 5.10
CA SER A 34 4.80 2.42 5.05
C SER A 34 3.32 2.57 4.66
N GLU A 35 2.65 3.61 5.15
CA GLU A 35 1.26 3.92 4.79
C GLU A 35 1.15 4.30 3.31
N GLN A 36 2.04 5.18 2.82
CA GLN A 36 2.07 5.57 1.41
C GLN A 36 2.35 4.38 0.48
N LEU A 37 3.27 3.48 0.87
CA LEU A 37 3.56 2.27 0.11
C LEU A 37 2.35 1.35 0.04
N ASN A 38 1.62 1.17 1.15
CA ASN A 38 0.40 0.35 1.16
C ASN A 38 -0.69 0.98 0.28
N GLN A 39 -0.90 2.29 0.36
CA GLN A 39 -1.87 2.99 -0.49
C GLN A 39 -1.53 2.85 -1.97
N SER A 40 -0.27 3.10 -2.34
CA SER A 40 0.20 2.95 -3.72
C SER A 40 0.08 1.50 -4.22
N TYR A 41 0.41 0.52 -3.38
CA TYR A 41 0.26 -0.89 -3.71
C TYR A 41 -1.20 -1.26 -3.98
N GLY A 42 -2.13 -0.81 -3.13
CA GLY A 42 -3.57 -1.00 -3.32
C GLY A 42 -4.07 -0.38 -4.62
N GLU A 43 -3.65 0.85 -4.93
CA GLU A 43 -4.03 1.52 -6.18
C GLU A 43 -3.52 0.80 -7.42
N VAL A 44 -2.25 0.41 -7.46
CA VAL A 44 -1.66 -0.32 -8.59
C VAL A 44 -2.39 -1.65 -8.82
N HIS A 45 -2.71 -2.37 -7.75
CA HIS A 45 -3.46 -3.61 -7.85
C HIS A 45 -4.90 -3.40 -8.31
N ALA A 46 -5.58 -2.35 -7.84
CA ALA A 46 -6.92 -2.01 -8.31
C ALA A 46 -6.94 -1.71 -9.82
N TYR A 47 -6.00 -0.90 -10.31
CA TYR A 47 -5.87 -0.62 -11.74
C TYR A 47 -5.58 -1.88 -12.54
N ARG A 48 -4.68 -2.74 -12.05
CA ARG A 48 -4.39 -4.00 -12.72
C ARG A 48 -5.64 -4.88 -12.85
N LEU A 49 -6.42 -5.01 -11.79
CA LEU A 49 -7.67 -5.79 -11.80
C LEU A 49 -8.71 -5.18 -12.77
N LEU A 50 -8.80 -3.85 -12.81
CA LEU A 50 -9.66 -3.15 -13.78
C LEU A 50 -9.24 -3.46 -15.23
N TYR A 51 -7.94 -3.39 -15.53
CA TYR A 51 -7.44 -3.72 -16.87
C TYR A 51 -7.69 -5.19 -17.23
N GLU A 52 -7.43 -6.12 -16.32
CA GLU A 52 -7.68 -7.55 -16.53
C GLU A 52 -9.18 -7.82 -16.79
N GLU A 53 -10.08 -7.14 -16.08
CA GLU A 53 -11.52 -7.31 -16.27
C GLU A 53 -12.04 -6.65 -17.55
N ILE A 54 -11.54 -5.47 -17.91
CA ILE A 54 -11.86 -4.82 -19.19
C ILE A 54 -11.36 -5.67 -20.36
N GLU A 55 -10.14 -6.20 -20.28
CA GLU A 55 -9.58 -7.09 -21.29
C GLU A 55 -10.43 -8.36 -21.42
N ARG A 56 -10.81 -8.97 -20.30
CA ARG A 56 -11.71 -10.12 -20.29
C ARG A 56 -13.05 -9.79 -20.95
N PHE A 57 -13.67 -8.66 -20.61
CA PHE A 57 -14.91 -8.21 -21.23
C PHE A 57 -14.77 -8.05 -22.74
N VAL A 58 -13.65 -7.50 -23.23
CA VAL A 58 -13.38 -7.38 -24.67
C VAL A 58 -13.28 -8.75 -25.36
N TYR A 59 -12.69 -9.75 -24.71
CA TYR A 59 -12.54 -11.08 -25.30
C TYR A 59 -13.78 -11.98 -25.18
N THR A 60 -14.44 -11.98 -24.02
CA THR A 60 -15.52 -12.93 -23.71
C THR A 60 -16.90 -12.30 -23.72
N GLY A 61 -17.01 -10.96 -23.67
CA GLY A 61 -18.27 -10.25 -23.47
C GLY A 61 -18.89 -10.45 -22.08
N ASP A 62 -18.17 -11.13 -21.18
CA ASP A 62 -18.67 -11.50 -19.86
C ASP A 62 -18.49 -10.33 -18.87
N ARG A 63 -19.50 -10.09 -18.05
CA ARG A 63 -19.55 -9.00 -17.05
C ARG A 63 -19.75 -9.56 -15.65
N SER A 64 -19.07 -10.66 -15.34
CA SER A 64 -19.17 -11.32 -14.03
C SER A 64 -18.59 -10.44 -12.93
N GLU A 65 -19.32 -10.23 -11.84
CA GLU A 65 -18.76 -9.64 -10.62
C GLU A 65 -17.71 -10.60 -10.03
N ARG A 66 -16.58 -10.05 -9.59
CA ARG A 66 -15.47 -10.84 -9.05
C ARG A 66 -14.91 -10.21 -7.79
N THR A 67 -14.88 -11.01 -6.72
CA THR A 67 -14.11 -10.67 -5.53
C THR A 67 -12.75 -11.36 -5.58
N VAL A 68 -11.70 -10.59 -5.31
CA VAL A 68 -10.31 -11.05 -5.26
C VAL A 68 -9.70 -10.60 -3.95
N ASP A 69 -9.39 -11.55 -3.08
CA ASP A 69 -8.72 -11.27 -1.82
C ASP A 69 -7.21 -11.46 -1.99
N VAL A 70 -6.47 -10.35 -1.89
CA VAL A 70 -5.01 -10.32 -1.89
C VAL A 70 -4.57 -9.74 -0.54
N ASN A 71 -4.44 -10.61 0.47
CA ASN A 71 -4.07 -10.22 1.83
C ASN A 71 -2.93 -9.18 1.83
N PRO A 72 -3.11 -7.95 2.38
CA PRO A 72 -4.18 -7.51 3.30
C PRO A 72 -5.38 -6.77 2.68
N PHE A 73 -5.55 -6.81 1.36
CA PHE A 73 -6.61 -6.14 0.62
C PHE A 73 -7.70 -7.12 0.15
N SER A 74 -8.95 -6.68 0.21
CA SER A 74 -10.05 -7.32 -0.51
C SER A 74 -10.51 -6.40 -1.62
N PHE A 75 -10.57 -6.91 -2.85
CA PHE A 75 -11.01 -6.19 -4.03
C PHE A 75 -12.35 -6.79 -4.49
N ASN A 76 -13.36 -5.95 -4.68
CA ASN A 76 -14.58 -6.30 -5.38
C ASN A 76 -14.64 -5.52 -6.69
N VAL A 77 -14.56 -6.25 -7.80
CA VAL A 77 -14.68 -5.73 -9.16
C VAL A 77 -16.13 -5.91 -9.60
N PHE A 78 -16.81 -4.81 -9.91
CA PHE A 78 -18.19 -4.80 -10.38
C PHE A 78 -18.36 -3.85 -11.56
N TRP A 79 -19.29 -4.18 -12.45
CA TRP A 79 -19.71 -3.33 -13.54
C TRP A 79 -20.86 -2.45 -13.07
N LYS A 80 -20.70 -1.13 -13.13
CA LYS A 80 -21.74 -0.18 -12.71
C LYS A 80 -22.72 0.07 -13.86
N ASP A 81 -22.19 0.22 -15.08
CA ASP A 81 -22.95 0.39 -16.31
C ASP A 81 -22.40 -0.53 -17.42
N GLU A 82 -22.91 -0.39 -18.65
CA GLU A 82 -22.44 -1.17 -19.81
C GLU A 82 -20.99 -0.91 -20.22
N ILE A 83 -20.42 0.21 -19.75
CA ILE A 83 -19.13 0.74 -20.18
C ILE A 83 -18.20 0.99 -18.98
N THR A 84 -18.74 1.14 -17.77
CA THR A 84 -17.98 1.56 -16.59
C THR A 84 -17.68 0.36 -15.68
N CYS A 85 -16.40 0.05 -15.54
CA CYS A 85 -15.91 -0.98 -14.63
C CYS A 85 -15.37 -0.31 -13.36
N CYS A 86 -15.79 -0.77 -12.19
CA CYS A 86 -15.39 -0.23 -10.91
C CYS A 86 -14.74 -1.30 -10.03
N VAL A 87 -13.72 -0.90 -9.29
CA VAL A 87 -13.08 -1.71 -8.25
C VAL A 87 -13.25 -0.99 -6.93
N ARG A 88 -13.84 -1.69 -5.98
CA ARG A 88 -13.93 -1.30 -4.59
C ARG A 88 -12.94 -2.13 -3.79
N TYR A 89 -12.09 -1.48 -3.01
CA TYR A 89 -11.15 -2.21 -2.17
C TYR A 89 -11.04 -1.63 -0.77
N SER A 90 -10.76 -2.50 0.19
CA SER A 90 -10.50 -2.14 1.58
C SER A 90 -9.17 -2.72 2.04
N PHE A 91 -8.48 -1.99 2.89
CA PHE A 91 -7.24 -2.43 3.54
C PHE A 91 -7.55 -2.81 4.98
N LYS A 92 -7.36 -4.08 5.36
CA LYS A 92 -7.60 -4.57 6.74
C LYS A 92 -8.96 -4.17 7.36
N GLY A 93 -10.00 -4.03 6.54
CA GLY A 93 -11.35 -3.64 7.00
C GLY A 93 -11.54 -2.13 7.25
N GLU A 94 -10.56 -1.31 6.88
CA GLU A 94 -10.62 0.15 6.89
C GLU A 94 -11.10 0.70 5.52
N ASP A 95 -11.17 2.04 5.40
CA ASP A 95 -11.83 2.82 4.35
C ASP A 95 -11.97 2.15 2.98
N VAL A 96 -13.22 2.14 2.51
CA VAL A 96 -13.61 1.58 1.22
C VAL A 96 -13.32 2.60 0.13
N VAL A 97 -12.26 2.37 -0.65
CA VAL A 97 -11.91 3.21 -1.81
C VAL A 97 -12.55 2.61 -3.06
N GLU A 98 -13.26 3.45 -3.82
CA GLU A 98 -13.85 3.09 -5.11
C GLU A 98 -13.11 3.80 -6.24
N ARG A 99 -12.64 3.02 -7.22
CA ARG A 99 -12.01 3.51 -8.45
C ARG A 99 -12.77 2.95 -9.64
N CYS A 100 -13.11 3.80 -10.59
CA CYS A 100 -13.84 3.41 -11.80
C CYS A 100 -13.05 3.83 -13.04
N VAL A 101 -13.09 2.99 -14.06
CA VAL A 101 -12.49 3.22 -15.37
C VAL A 101 -13.50 2.87 -16.45
N ASP A 102 -13.60 3.73 -17.46
CA ASP A 102 -14.45 3.51 -18.62
C ASP A 102 -13.74 2.60 -19.63
N ALA A 103 -14.42 1.57 -20.12
CA ALA A 103 -13.91 0.66 -21.14
C ALA A 103 -13.69 1.32 -22.52
N ASN A 104 -14.03 2.61 -22.67
CA ASN A 104 -13.97 3.35 -23.93
C ASN A 104 -12.77 4.33 -24.03
N THR A 105 -11.88 4.39 -23.04
CA THR A 105 -10.65 5.18 -23.15
C THR A 105 -9.65 4.50 -24.09
N LYS A 106 -9.74 4.90 -25.37
CA LYS A 106 -8.71 4.73 -26.39
C LYS A 106 -7.77 5.92 -26.42
#